data_AF-A0A352SV56-F1
#
_entry.id   AF-A0A352SV56-F1
#
_cell.length_a   1.000
_cell.length_b   1.000
_cell.length_c   1.000
_cell.angle_alpha   90.00
_cell.angle_beta   90.00
_cell.angle_gamma   90.00
#
_symmetry.space_group_name_H-M   'P 1'
#
loop_
_entity.id
_entity.type
_entity.pdbx_description
1 polymer ?
#
loop_
_entity_poly.entity_id
_entity_poly.type
_entity_poly.pdbx_seq_one_letter_code
_entity_poly.pdbx_strand_id
1 'polypeptide(L)'
;MSKFLENNNEGYDPEDIEKNKTMAGLSYIIFFLPLLACPDSKYGKFHANQALLLLIASVIGNIVLGFIPVIGWMLLPIYAVAILIMGIMGLVNGFGGKVKQLPLIGKYTIIK
;
A
#
# COMPACT_ATOMS: atom_id res chain seq x y z
N MET A 1 13.33 -21.11 5.07
CA MET A 1 13.79 -19.79 4.60
C MET A 1 13.58 -19.55 3.09
N SER A 2 13.30 -20.56 2.23
CA SER A 2 13.23 -20.36 0.77
C SER A 2 11.83 -20.09 0.18
N LYS A 3 10.75 -19.97 0.98
CA LYS A 3 9.41 -19.55 0.50
C LYS A 3 9.16 -18.04 0.61
N PHE A 4 10.05 -17.29 1.28
CA PHE A 4 9.96 -15.83 1.36
C PHE A 4 10.54 -15.09 0.14
N LEU A 5 11.10 -15.85 -0.81
CA LEU A 5 11.61 -15.39 -2.10
C LEU A 5 10.73 -15.90 -3.25
N GLU A 6 9.47 -16.23 -2.96
CA GLU A 6 8.51 -16.58 -4.00
C GLU A 6 8.30 -15.33 -4.87
N ASN A 7 8.36 -15.56 -6.17
CA ASN A 7 8.49 -14.56 -7.21
C ASN A 7 7.31 -13.58 -7.14
N ASN A 8 7.53 -12.41 -6.53
CA ASN A 8 6.45 -11.51 -6.08
C ASN A 8 5.50 -11.06 -7.20
N ASN A 9 5.89 -11.23 -8.46
CA ASN A 9 5.15 -10.76 -9.63
C ASN A 9 4.44 -11.88 -10.40
N GLU A 10 4.36 -13.11 -9.86
CA GLU A 10 3.61 -14.20 -10.51
C GLU A 10 2.15 -13.78 -10.77
N GLY A 11 1.71 -13.91 -12.02
CA GLY A 11 0.37 -13.51 -12.46
C GLY A 11 0.24 -12.07 -12.97
N TYR A 12 1.33 -11.31 -13.03
CA TYR A 12 1.37 -9.96 -13.62
C TYR A 12 2.20 -9.95 -14.91
N ASP A 13 1.70 -9.24 -15.92
CA ASP A 13 2.40 -9.05 -17.19
C ASP A 13 3.58 -8.07 -17.00
N PRO A 14 4.82 -8.45 -17.37
CA PRO A 14 5.97 -7.55 -17.31
C PRO A 14 5.75 -6.21 -18.04
N GLU A 15 5.01 -6.20 -19.15
CA GLU A 15 4.70 -4.97 -19.89
C GLU A 15 3.77 -4.05 -19.09
N ASP A 16 2.77 -4.62 -18.41
CA ASP A 16 1.87 -3.88 -17.51
C ASP A 16 2.65 -3.21 -16.37
N ILE A 17 3.59 -3.94 -15.77
CA ILE A 17 4.45 -3.44 -14.69
C ILE A 17 5.29 -2.26 -15.18
N GLU A 18 6.03 -2.44 -16.27
CA GLU A 18 6.95 -1.42 -16.77
C GLU A 18 6.22 -0.14 -17.19
N LYS A 19 5.05 -0.28 -17.83
CA LYS A 19 4.23 0.85 -18.25
C LYS A 19 3.62 1.62 -17.08
N ASN A 20 3.24 0.94 -16.00
CA ASN A 20 2.40 1.53 -14.95
C ASN A 20 3.10 1.75 -13.59
N LYS A 21 4.38 1.40 -13.44
CA LYS A 21 5.16 1.59 -12.20
C LYS A 21 5.17 2.99 -11.61
N THR A 22 5.17 4.01 -12.46
CA THR A 22 5.09 5.40 -11.98
C THR A 22 3.75 5.66 -11.28
N MET A 23 2.64 5.28 -11.90
CA MET A 23 1.32 5.48 -11.29
C MET A 23 1.14 4.63 -10.03
N ALA A 24 1.61 3.38 -10.06
CA ALA A 24 1.60 2.49 -8.92
C ALA A 24 2.39 3.04 -7.71
N GLY A 25 3.58 3.60 -7.93
CA GLY A 25 4.35 4.27 -6.88
C GLY A 25 3.62 5.50 -6.31
N LEU A 26 3.05 6.34 -7.18
CA LEU A 26 2.30 7.53 -6.78
C LEU A 26 0.98 7.23 -6.05
N SER A 27 0.47 6.00 -6.17
CA SER A 27 -0.73 5.59 -5.42
C SER A 27 -0.57 5.75 -3.90
N TYR A 28 0.64 5.65 -3.36
CA TYR A 28 0.88 5.81 -1.93
C TYR A 28 0.90 7.27 -1.45
N ILE A 29 0.84 8.23 -2.39
CA ILE A 29 0.53 9.63 -2.11
C ILE A 29 -0.97 9.85 -2.28
N ILE A 30 -1.55 9.34 -3.38
CA ILE A 30 -2.98 9.46 -3.71
C ILE A 30 -3.49 8.12 -4.26
N PHE A 31 -4.22 7.34 -3.46
CA PHE A 31 -4.52 5.92 -3.77
C PHE A 31 -5.26 5.69 -5.09
N PHE A 32 -6.11 6.63 -5.51
CA PHE A 32 -6.94 6.46 -6.71
C PHE A 32 -6.20 6.81 -8.01
N LEU A 33 -4.97 7.32 -7.98
CA LEU A 33 -4.25 7.74 -9.19
C LEU A 33 -4.18 6.64 -10.28
N PRO A 34 -3.80 5.39 -9.96
CA PRO A 34 -3.82 4.31 -10.95
C PRO A 34 -5.21 4.01 -11.51
N LEU A 35 -6.27 4.22 -10.73
CA LEU A 35 -7.65 3.94 -11.16
C LEU A 35 -8.13 4.90 -12.23
N LEU A 36 -7.57 6.12 -12.29
CA LEU A 36 -7.89 7.09 -13.34
C LEU A 36 -6.91 6.99 -14.51
N ALA A 37 -5.61 6.85 -14.23
CA ALA A 37 -4.57 6.92 -15.24
C ALA A 37 -4.37 5.60 -16.00
N CYS A 38 -4.57 4.47 -15.33
CA CYS A 38 -4.38 3.14 -15.92
C CYS A 38 -5.43 2.13 -15.39
N PRO A 39 -6.74 2.38 -15.62
CA PRO A 39 -7.84 1.59 -15.05
C PRO A 39 -7.80 0.10 -15.40
N ASP A 40 -7.18 -0.29 -16.51
CA ASP A 40 -7.08 -1.69 -16.95
C ASP A 40 -5.84 -2.42 -16.41
N SER A 41 -4.92 -1.70 -15.75
CA SER A 41 -3.68 -2.26 -15.20
C SER A 41 -3.96 -3.08 -13.95
N LYS A 42 -3.67 -4.39 -13.99
CA LYS A 42 -3.74 -5.25 -12.80
C LYS A 42 -2.73 -4.78 -11.75
N TYR A 43 -1.52 -4.42 -12.21
CA TYR A 43 -0.46 -3.90 -11.35
C TYR A 43 -0.84 -2.57 -10.67
N GLY A 44 -1.39 -1.64 -11.45
CA GLY A 44 -1.89 -0.36 -10.95
C GLY A 44 -3.00 -0.53 -9.91
N LYS A 45 -3.99 -1.39 -10.19
CA LYS A 45 -5.08 -1.73 -9.25
C LYS A 45 -4.58 -2.37 -7.96
N PHE A 46 -3.58 -3.25 -8.04
CA PHE A 46 -2.97 -3.85 -6.85
C PHE A 46 -2.41 -2.77 -5.91
N HIS A 47 -1.62 -1.83 -6.45
CA HIS A 47 -1.03 -0.75 -5.65
C HIS A 47 -2.07 0.26 -5.16
N ALA A 48 -3.08 0.58 -5.98
CA ALA A 48 -4.22 1.38 -5.54
C ALA A 48 -4.96 0.72 -4.35
N ASN A 49 -5.13 -0.61 -4.37
CA ASN A 49 -5.72 -1.36 -3.26
C ASN A 49 -4.86 -1.30 -2.00
N GLN A 50 -3.54 -1.51 -2.11
CA GLN A 50 -2.63 -1.42 -0.97
C GLN A 50 -2.62 -0.01 -0.36
N ALA A 51 -2.59 1.03 -1.21
CA ALA A 51 -2.63 2.42 -0.76
C ALA A 51 -3.97 2.78 -0.09
N LEU A 52 -5.10 2.28 -0.61
CA LEU A 52 -6.41 2.45 0.02
C LEU A 52 -6.47 1.79 1.40
N LEU A 53 -5.95 0.57 1.53
CA LEU A 53 -5.87 -0.12 2.83
C LEU A 53 -5.01 0.65 3.83
N LEU A 54 -3.89 1.22 3.37
CA LEU A 54 -3.03 2.05 4.20
C LEU A 54 -3.76 3.32 4.67
N LEU A 55 -4.52 3.97 3.79
CA LEU A 55 -5.35 5.13 4.14
C LEU A 55 -6.41 4.76 5.18
N ILE A 56 -7.14 3.66 4.96
CA ILE A 56 -8.16 3.16 5.89
C ILE A 56 -7.53 2.85 7.26
N ALA A 57 -6.41 2.13 7.28
CA ALA A 57 -5.68 1.84 8.51
C ALA A 57 -5.28 3.14 9.22
N SER A 58 -4.66 4.08 8.50
CA SER A 58 -4.25 5.38 9.03
C SER A 58 -5.41 6.11 9.72
N VAL A 59 -6.56 6.23 9.05
CA VAL A 59 -7.74 6.91 9.57
C VAL A 59 -8.31 6.20 10.80
N ILE A 60 -8.55 4.87 10.71
CA ILE A 60 -9.12 4.10 11.81
C ILE A 60 -8.20 4.14 13.04
N GLY A 61 -6.90 3.94 12.86
CA GLY A 61 -5.96 3.94 13.98
C GLY A 61 -5.84 5.30 14.67
N ASN A 62 -5.85 6.41 13.90
CA ASN A 62 -5.87 7.75 14.48
C ASN A 62 -7.15 8.01 15.29
N ILE A 63 -8.31 7.61 14.77
CA ILE A 63 -9.59 7.75 15.48
C ILE A 63 -9.58 6.93 16.78
N VAL A 64 -9.24 5.64 16.70
CA VAL A 64 -9.26 4.72 17.85
C VAL A 64 -8.27 5.18 18.94
N LEU A 65 -7.04 5.51 18.57
CA LEU A 65 -6.03 5.97 19.55
C LEU A 65 -6.36 7.37 20.09
N GLY A 66 -6.98 8.24 19.29
CA GLY A 66 -7.38 9.58 19.71
C GLY A 66 -8.42 9.58 20.84
N PHE A 67 -9.31 8.59 20.87
CA PHE A 67 -10.31 8.41 21.92
C PHE A 67 -9.75 7.87 23.25
N ILE A 68 -8.51 7.37 23.28
CA ILE A 68 -7.88 6.84 24.48
C ILE A 68 -6.95 7.91 25.08
N PRO A 69 -7.36 8.66 26.12
CA PRO A 69 -6.56 9.73 26.69
C PRO A 69 -5.26 9.17 27.29
N VAL A 70 -4.21 10.01 27.29
CA VAL A 70 -2.86 9.70 27.80
C VAL A 70 -2.16 8.58 27.03
N ILE A 71 -2.62 7.32 27.14
CA ILE A 71 -1.97 6.16 26.51
C ILE A 71 -2.08 6.23 24.99
N GLY A 72 -3.28 6.45 24.45
CA GLY A 72 -3.48 6.55 23.01
C GLY A 72 -2.67 7.68 22.40
N TRP A 73 -2.61 8.83 23.09
CA TRP A 73 -1.83 9.98 22.65
C TRP A 73 -0.32 9.72 22.64
N MET A 74 0.21 8.96 23.61
CA MET A 74 1.61 8.53 23.58
C MET A 74 1.90 7.55 22.45
N LEU A 75 0.92 6.74 22.04
CA LEU A 75 1.08 5.78 20.94
C LEU A 75 0.88 6.38 19.55
N LEU A 76 0.11 7.47 19.42
CA LEU A 76 -0.12 8.17 18.15
C LEU A 76 1.16 8.47 17.34
N PRO A 77 2.25 9.06 17.90
CA PRO A 77 3.46 9.31 17.13
C PRO A 77 4.14 8.02 16.65
N ILE A 78 4.15 6.96 17.47
CA ILE A 78 4.71 5.66 17.09
C ILE A 78 3.88 5.04 15.95
N TYR A 79 2.55 5.13 16.07
CA TYR A 79 1.62 4.67 15.05
C TYR A 79 1.81 5.42 13.73
N ALA A 80 1.96 6.75 13.78
CA ALA A 80 2.21 7.58 12.60
C ALA A 80 3.51 7.17 11.88
N VAL A 81 4.58 6.89 12.64
CA VAL A 81 5.84 6.37 12.08
C VAL A 81 5.63 5.01 11.42
N ALA A 82 4.88 4.09 12.03
CA ALA A 82 4.57 2.79 11.44
C ALA A 82 3.80 2.91 10.12
N ILE A 83 2.80 3.81 10.06
CA ILE A 83 2.05 4.13 8.84
C ILE A 83 2.97 4.71 7.76
N LEU A 84 3.85 5.65 8.13
CA LEU A 84 4.82 6.25 7.22
C LEU A 84 5.78 5.20 6.63
N ILE A 85 6.30 4.30 7.46
CA ILE A 85 7.16 3.20 7.02
C ILE A 85 6.44 2.32 6.00
N MET A 86 5.19 1.93 6.27
CA MET A 86 4.38 1.17 5.31
C MET A 86 4.14 1.96 4.02
N GLY A 87 3.89 3.26 4.09
CA GLY A 87 3.77 4.13 2.92
C GLY A 87 5.03 4.16 2.06
N ILE A 88 6.21 4.31 2.67
CA ILE A 88 7.50 4.29 1.97
C ILE A 88 7.77 2.91 1.36
N MET A 89 7.53 1.82 2.10
CA MET A 89 7.66 0.45 1.56
C MET A 89 6.77 0.26 0.34
N GLY A 90 5.52 0.71 0.42
CA GLY A 90 4.58 0.67 -0.68
C GLY A 90 5.08 1.44 -1.89
N LEU A 91 5.50 2.70 -1.68
CA LEU A 91 6.01 3.59 -2.72
C LEU A 91 7.23 2.99 -3.43
N VAL A 92 8.20 2.48 -2.67
CA VAL A 92 9.40 1.82 -3.22
C VAL A 92 9.04 0.56 -4.00
N ASN A 93 8.09 -0.24 -3.52
CA ASN A 93 7.61 -1.42 -4.25
C ASN A 93 6.89 -1.04 -5.55
N GLY A 94 6.04 -0.01 -5.51
CA GLY A 94 5.27 0.48 -6.66
C GLY A 94 6.16 1.02 -7.77
N PHE A 95 7.13 1.88 -7.45
CA PHE A 95 8.12 2.35 -8.42
C PHE A 95 9.10 1.26 -8.85
N GLY A 96 9.38 0.30 -7.96
CA GLY A 96 10.32 -0.79 -8.19
C GLY A 96 9.75 -1.99 -8.96
N GLY A 97 8.50 -1.93 -9.43
CA GLY A 97 7.88 -3.02 -10.18
C GLY A 97 7.61 -4.27 -9.34
N LYS A 98 7.34 -4.12 -8.04
CA LYS A 98 7.20 -5.25 -7.09
C LYS A 98 5.78 -5.33 -6.54
N VAL A 99 5.10 -6.43 -6.82
CA VAL A 99 3.80 -6.74 -6.24
C VAL A 99 3.99 -7.36 -4.85
N LYS A 100 4.27 -6.51 -3.86
CA LYS A 100 4.45 -6.94 -2.47
C LYS A 100 3.42 -6.29 -1.56
N GLN A 101 2.66 -7.13 -0.86
CA GLN A 101 1.66 -6.70 0.11
C GLN A 101 2.31 -5.95 1.29
N LEU A 102 1.63 -4.91 1.78
CA LEU A 102 2.03 -4.25 3.01
C LEU A 102 1.85 -5.20 4.21
N PRO A 103 2.76 -5.15 5.20
CA PRO A 103 2.63 -5.99 6.39
C PRO A 103 1.32 -5.67 7.12
N LEU A 104 0.74 -6.69 7.77
CA LEU A 104 -0.49 -6.62 8.58
C LEU A 104 -1.79 -6.35 7.81
N ILE A 105 -1.80 -5.37 6.90
CA ILE A 105 -3.01 -4.88 6.22
C ILE A 105 -3.14 -5.37 4.77
N GLY A 106 -2.04 -5.75 4.11
CA GLY A 106 -2.01 -5.91 2.66
C GLY A 106 -2.69 -7.16 2.09
N LYS A 107 -3.18 -8.07 2.95
CA LYS A 107 -3.84 -9.31 2.56
C LYS A 107 -5.28 -9.14 2.06
N TYR A 108 -5.89 -7.98 2.27
CA TYR A 108 -7.27 -7.72 1.88
C TYR A 108 -7.37 -7.16 0.46
N THR A 109 -8.50 -7.39 -0.20
CA THR A 109 -8.78 -6.87 -1.54
C THR A 109 -10.14 -6.19 -1.57
N ILE A 110 -10.13 -4.89 -1.80
CA ILE A 110 -11.29 -4.01 -1.93
C ILE A 110 -11.51 -3.64 -3.40
N ILE A 111 -10.43 -3.32 -4.12
CA ILE A 111 -10.48 -2.98 -5.55
C ILE A 111 -10.20 -4.25 -6.38
N LYS A 112 -11.06 -4.53 -7.36
CA LYS A 112 -10.98 -5.66 -8.29
C LYS A 112 -10.54 -5.25 -9.69
#